data_AF-A0A8J2Q356-F1
#
_entry.id   AF-A0A8J2Q356-F1
#
_cell.length_a   1.000
_cell.length_b   1.000
_cell.length_c   1.000
_cell.angle_alpha   90.00
_cell.angle_beta   90.00
_cell.angle_gamma   90.00
#
_symmetry.space_group_name_H-M   'P 1'
#
loop_
_entity.id
_entity.type
_entity.pdbx_description
1 polymer ?
#
loop_
_entity_poly.entity_id
_entity_poly.type
_entity_poly.pdbx_seq_one_letter_code
_entity_poly.pdbx_strand_id
1 'polypeptide(L)'
;MNTTVNPCDDFFQYACGGWIHKNPIPDGELEYGPFIIAGNEVIIKLKELLESNKTITPKCLDMPRILYKKCMSADEREEIETEQLIDMYRKIGSWPLLEEDWDSCTFDITYMLTLIAHTLSNSVLFKFDITADIKNNTINSLYIEQTNFGIGSRVYRRLNRTNFAEYLNAYKEYRLNALKLVLSGANISYNVSQLETAINDVIAFEMEITKFMEPEKNMQHSSSLFYNKRIIADLYTLCPQIDWLKLIFCLVPPSVRDIIDNNTVIIIRNIGYFRNLSNLLGKTSNRIVANCIFLQTIDVWSALLGKAFENNLEKLTDVLNDIKIIIPRWKGCVEVTETLLKHATSALYVRKHFDPDIRKDVMDILEGIREALQDNIAEIDWMDNDTKNAALQKAAAMISKVGYDDMFLNDTALTEYYEKLNITQEDSYFKAVLKIATWEVEKDFLNLKKPFDRYEFFQTASTVNAYHEFLTNAVSVPAAFLTPPFFNRNYPKTANYGSLGAVIGHELTHGFDNSGSLYDMNGNLKNWWSEESYENFKNKTQCFVEQYESFKVPNMEFK
;
A
#
# COMPACT_ATOMS: atom_id res chain seq x y z
N MET A 1 10.74 -32.16 8.97
CA MET A 1 10.82 -33.17 7.90
C MET A 1 9.97 -34.40 8.19
N ASN A 2 9.44 -35.01 7.14
CA ASN A 2 8.80 -36.33 7.11
C ASN A 2 9.72 -37.30 6.34
N THR A 3 10.54 -38.06 7.06
CA THR A 3 11.53 -38.99 6.46
C THR A 3 10.93 -40.24 5.83
N THR A 4 9.61 -40.43 5.93
CA THR A 4 8.91 -41.56 5.29
C THR A 4 8.62 -41.30 3.81
N VAL A 5 8.64 -40.03 3.38
CA VAL A 5 8.49 -39.63 1.99
C VAL A 5 9.86 -39.60 1.34
N ASN A 6 9.97 -40.12 0.12
CA ASN A 6 11.19 -40.02 -0.66
C ASN A 6 11.38 -38.57 -1.16
N PRO A 7 12.52 -37.90 -0.89
CA PRO A 7 12.76 -36.52 -1.32
C PRO A 7 12.73 -36.34 -2.85
N CYS A 8 12.98 -37.40 -3.64
CA CYS A 8 12.91 -37.34 -5.10
C CYS A 8 11.48 -37.42 -5.65
N ASP A 9 10.50 -37.86 -4.83
CA ASP A 9 9.11 -38.01 -5.23
C ASP A 9 8.29 -36.76 -4.83
N ASP A 10 8.46 -36.29 -3.58
CA ASP A 10 7.85 -35.05 -3.09
C ASP A 10 8.75 -34.37 -2.05
N PHE A 11 9.57 -33.43 -2.52
CA PHE A 11 10.51 -32.72 -1.66
C PHE A 11 9.80 -31.81 -0.65
N PHE A 12 8.62 -31.27 -0.98
CA PHE A 12 7.85 -30.43 -0.07
C PHE A 12 7.32 -31.24 1.11
N GLN A 13 6.73 -32.41 0.86
CA GLN A 13 6.29 -33.30 1.94
C GLN A 13 7.47 -33.86 2.74
N TYR A 14 8.57 -34.22 2.09
CA TYR A 14 9.79 -34.63 2.79
C TYR A 14 10.30 -33.52 3.74
N ALA A 15 10.44 -32.29 3.26
CA ALA A 15 10.97 -31.18 4.06
C ALA A 15 9.98 -30.70 5.14
N CYS A 16 8.72 -30.47 4.75
CA CYS A 16 7.72 -29.72 5.51
C CYS A 16 6.61 -30.59 6.12
N GLY A 17 6.34 -31.80 5.61
CA GLY A 17 5.16 -32.59 6.01
C GLY A 17 5.08 -32.87 7.52
N GLY A 18 6.22 -33.12 8.16
CA GLY A 18 6.27 -33.30 9.62
C GLY A 18 5.97 -32.03 10.43
N TRP A 19 6.25 -30.83 9.87
CA TRP A 19 5.88 -29.55 10.47
C TRP A 19 4.39 -29.28 10.28
N ILE A 20 3.86 -29.48 9.05
CA ILE A 20 2.44 -29.29 8.72
C ILE A 20 1.55 -30.15 9.63
N HIS A 21 1.89 -31.42 9.84
CA HIS A 21 1.14 -32.30 10.73
C HIS A 21 1.10 -31.81 12.19
N LYS A 22 2.15 -31.13 12.65
CA LYS A 22 2.27 -30.67 14.05
C LYS A 22 1.75 -29.25 14.28
N ASN A 23 1.56 -28.49 13.22
CA ASN A 23 1.23 -27.07 13.27
C ASN A 23 0.00 -26.83 12.40
N PRO A 24 -1.20 -27.23 12.86
CA PRO A 24 -2.43 -26.81 12.20
C PRO A 24 -2.52 -25.28 12.22
N ILE A 25 -3.23 -24.71 11.24
CA ILE A 25 -3.49 -23.27 11.20
C ILE A 25 -4.23 -22.89 12.49
N PRO A 26 -3.71 -21.96 13.30
CA PRO A 26 -4.39 -21.53 14.52
C PRO A 26 -5.78 -20.95 14.24
N ASP A 27 -6.69 -21.10 15.20
CA ASP A 27 -8.02 -20.49 15.12
C ASP A 27 -7.90 -18.97 14.88
N GLY A 28 -8.58 -18.48 13.85
CA GLY A 28 -8.55 -17.06 13.49
C GLY A 28 -7.41 -16.62 12.60
N GLU A 29 -6.59 -17.55 12.07
CA GLU A 29 -5.58 -17.26 11.03
C GLU A 29 -5.97 -17.89 9.68
N LEU A 30 -5.56 -17.25 8.57
CA LEU A 30 -5.77 -17.77 7.20
C LEU A 30 -4.63 -18.68 6.75
N GLU A 31 -3.43 -18.45 7.26
CA GLU A 31 -2.22 -19.16 6.90
C GLU A 31 -1.28 -19.22 8.11
N TYR A 32 -0.45 -20.25 8.16
CA TYR A 32 0.54 -20.41 9.22
C TYR A 32 1.85 -20.93 8.64
N GLY A 33 2.95 -20.26 8.96
CA GLY A 33 4.26 -20.58 8.41
C GLY A 33 5.36 -19.66 8.91
N PRO A 34 6.60 -19.83 8.41
CA PRO A 34 7.77 -19.09 8.88
C PRO A 34 7.62 -17.57 8.85
N PHE A 35 7.02 -17.01 7.78
CA PHE A 35 6.78 -15.57 7.64
C PHE A 35 5.80 -15.05 8.70
N ILE A 36 4.68 -15.74 8.93
CA ILE A 36 3.69 -15.37 9.95
C ILE A 36 4.30 -15.45 11.36
N ILE A 37 5.08 -16.50 11.64
CA ILE A 37 5.74 -16.67 12.94
C ILE A 37 6.72 -15.52 13.20
N ALA A 38 7.60 -15.24 12.24
CA ALA A 38 8.58 -14.16 12.36
C ALA A 38 7.90 -12.78 12.44
N GLY A 39 6.87 -12.54 11.63
CA GLY A 39 6.06 -11.31 11.69
C GLY A 39 5.42 -11.12 13.06
N ASN A 40 4.79 -12.16 13.62
CA ASN A 40 4.21 -12.12 14.96
C ASN A 40 5.24 -11.80 16.04
N GLU A 41 6.45 -12.38 15.96
CA GLU A 41 7.54 -12.06 16.90
C GLU A 41 7.96 -10.58 16.81
N VAL A 42 8.05 -10.03 15.61
CA VAL A 42 8.40 -8.62 15.41
C VAL A 42 7.32 -7.69 15.96
N ILE A 43 6.04 -8.01 15.72
CA ILE A 43 4.92 -7.24 16.27
C ILE A 43 4.92 -7.27 17.80
N ILE A 44 5.27 -8.39 18.44
CA ILE A 44 5.45 -8.46 19.90
C ILE A 44 6.59 -7.54 20.37
N LYS A 45 7.75 -7.55 19.69
CA LYS A 45 8.87 -6.66 20.02
C LYS A 45 8.50 -5.18 19.87
N LEU A 46 7.77 -4.83 18.81
CA LEU A 46 7.25 -3.48 18.62
C LEU A 46 6.27 -3.09 19.72
N LYS A 47 5.36 -3.99 20.11
CA LYS A 47 4.44 -3.76 21.24
C LYS A 47 5.20 -3.37 22.51
N GLU A 48 6.24 -4.13 22.88
CA GLU A 48 7.06 -3.82 24.07
C GLU A 48 7.72 -2.44 23.98
N LEU A 49 8.19 -2.04 22.80
CA LEU A 49 8.78 -0.73 22.55
C LEU A 49 7.75 0.40 22.67
N LEU A 50 6.53 0.15 22.18
CA LEU A 50 5.42 1.11 22.13
C LEU A 50 4.73 1.28 23.50
N GLU A 51 4.68 0.22 24.31
CA GLU A 51 4.13 0.24 25.68
C GLU A 51 5.07 0.89 26.71
N SER A 52 6.34 1.08 26.34
CA SER A 52 7.32 1.67 27.24
C SER A 52 6.92 3.08 27.72
N ASN A 53 7.20 3.38 28.99
CA ASN A 53 7.04 4.72 29.60
C ASN A 53 8.37 5.46 29.74
N LYS A 54 9.46 4.93 29.17
CA LYS A 54 10.77 5.57 29.24
C LYS A 54 10.81 6.80 28.37
N THR A 55 11.18 7.95 28.92
CA THR A 55 11.46 9.14 28.10
C THR A 55 12.55 8.82 27.09
N ILE A 56 12.31 9.16 25.83
CA ILE A 56 13.26 8.94 24.73
C ILE A 56 13.48 10.25 23.98
N THR A 57 14.72 10.45 23.54
CA THR A 57 15.12 11.56 22.66
C THR A 57 15.57 10.99 21.31
N PRO A 58 15.25 11.66 20.19
CA PRO A 58 14.46 12.90 20.06
C PRO A 58 12.95 12.69 20.27
N LYS A 59 12.19 13.78 20.40
CA LYS A 59 10.74 13.78 20.68
C LYS A 59 9.94 12.96 19.66
N CYS A 60 10.37 12.91 18.39
CA CYS A 60 9.70 12.12 17.36
C CYS A 60 9.68 10.62 17.65
N LEU A 61 10.62 10.09 18.45
CA LEU A 61 10.61 8.69 18.89
C LEU A 61 9.55 8.38 19.96
N ASP A 62 8.97 9.40 20.59
CA ASP A 62 7.84 9.22 21.51
C ASP A 62 6.50 9.23 20.77
N MET A 63 6.42 9.87 19.59
CA MET A 63 5.16 9.95 18.81
C MET A 63 4.52 8.58 18.51
N PRO A 64 5.28 7.52 18.12
CA PRO A 64 4.71 6.18 17.98
C PRO A 64 4.05 5.66 19.26
N ARG A 65 4.64 5.92 20.43
CA ARG A 65 4.09 5.48 21.72
C ARG A 65 2.81 6.23 22.06
N ILE A 66 2.78 7.53 21.79
CA ILE A 66 1.57 8.35 21.95
C ILE A 66 0.45 7.76 21.08
N LEU A 67 0.73 7.57 19.78
CA LEU A 67 -0.24 7.06 18.82
C LEU A 67 -0.75 5.66 19.20
N TYR A 68 0.15 4.74 19.56
CA TYR A 68 -0.22 3.39 20.01
C TYR A 68 -1.11 3.43 21.26
N LYS A 69 -0.74 4.21 22.28
CA LYS A 69 -1.54 4.33 23.51
C LYS A 69 -2.92 4.94 23.23
N LYS A 70 -2.99 5.91 22.32
CA LYS A 70 -4.26 6.50 21.86
C LYS A 70 -5.14 5.49 21.15
N CYS A 71 -4.57 4.73 20.22
CA CYS A 71 -5.26 3.62 19.55
C CYS A 71 -5.79 2.60 20.56
N MET A 72 -4.98 2.22 21.56
CA MET A 72 -5.40 1.29 22.61
C MET A 72 -6.51 1.85 23.50
N SER A 73 -6.48 3.14 23.82
CA SER A 73 -7.47 3.79 24.69
C SER A 73 -8.79 4.18 24.02
N ALA A 74 -8.87 4.10 22.69
CA ALA A 74 -10.07 4.50 21.94
C ALA A 74 -11.33 3.68 22.32
N ASP A 75 -11.18 2.53 22.99
CA ASP A 75 -12.29 1.74 23.52
C ASP A 75 -12.90 2.30 24.83
N GLU A 76 -12.13 3.01 25.66
CA GLU A 76 -12.54 3.36 27.04
C GLU A 76 -13.15 4.75 27.16
N ARG A 77 -12.89 5.63 26.19
CA ARG A 77 -13.33 7.03 26.19
C ARG A 77 -13.51 7.52 24.77
N GLU A 78 -14.66 7.25 24.17
CA GLU A 78 -15.17 8.01 23.04
C GLU A 78 -16.67 7.65 22.89
N GLU A 79 -17.53 8.39 23.61
CA GLU A 79 -18.89 8.65 23.13
C GLU A 79 -18.74 9.45 21.83
N ILE A 80 -18.38 8.71 20.78
CA ILE A 80 -18.52 8.96 19.36
C ILE A 80 -18.17 10.40 18.91
N GLU A 81 -16.94 10.61 18.44
CA GLU A 81 -16.55 11.83 17.69
C GLU A 81 -17.27 11.96 16.33
N THR A 82 -18.38 11.25 16.11
CA THR A 82 -19.20 11.41 14.91
C THR A 82 -19.86 12.77 14.84
N GLU A 83 -20.07 13.45 15.97
CA GLU A 83 -20.42 14.87 15.97
C GLU A 83 -19.33 15.70 15.27
N GLN A 84 -18.05 15.48 15.62
CA GLN A 84 -16.93 16.16 14.97
C GLN A 84 -16.85 15.78 13.48
N LEU A 85 -17.06 14.51 13.13
CA LEU A 85 -17.08 14.06 11.73
C LEU A 85 -18.21 14.73 10.94
N ILE A 86 -19.42 14.80 11.50
CA ILE A 86 -20.56 15.49 10.91
C ILE A 86 -20.28 16.99 10.77
N ASP A 87 -19.69 17.63 11.77
CA ASP A 87 -19.31 19.04 11.71
C ASP A 87 -18.23 19.30 10.64
N MET A 88 -17.33 18.35 10.43
CA MET A 88 -16.40 18.38 9.30
C MET A 88 -17.12 18.22 7.96
N TYR A 89 -18.10 17.30 7.86
CA TYR A 89 -18.92 17.15 6.65
C TYR A 89 -19.73 18.41 6.34
N ARG A 90 -20.33 19.05 7.34
CA ARG A 90 -21.03 20.35 7.16
C ARG A 90 -20.10 21.46 6.67
N LYS A 91 -18.80 21.42 7.00
CA LYS A 91 -17.80 22.34 6.45
C LYS A 91 -17.42 22.01 5.00
N ILE A 92 -17.45 20.72 4.63
CA ILE A 92 -17.20 20.25 3.26
C ILE A 92 -18.34 20.65 2.32
N GLY A 93 -19.58 20.55 2.80
CA GLY A 93 -20.74 21.00 2.06
C GLY A 93 -22.02 20.32 2.53
N SER A 94 -23.11 20.70 1.89
CA SER A 94 -24.42 20.14 2.16
C SER A 94 -24.51 18.68 1.72
N TRP A 95 -24.84 17.78 2.64
CA TRP A 95 -24.95 16.35 2.34
C TRP A 95 -26.41 16.02 1.97
N PRO A 96 -26.71 15.67 0.69
CA PRO A 96 -28.09 15.45 0.26
C PRO A 96 -28.87 14.40 1.07
N LEU A 97 -28.18 13.44 1.69
CA LEU A 97 -28.82 12.43 2.52
C LEU A 97 -29.34 12.98 3.85
N LEU A 98 -28.76 14.07 4.34
CA LEU A 98 -29.08 14.68 5.63
C LEU A 98 -29.89 15.98 5.50
N GLU A 99 -29.95 16.55 4.30
CA GLU A 99 -30.59 17.83 4.02
C GLU A 99 -31.72 17.65 3.00
N GLU A 100 -32.96 17.93 3.45
CA GLU A 100 -34.16 17.81 2.61
C GLU A 100 -34.24 18.90 1.53
N ASP A 101 -33.71 20.09 1.82
CA ASP A 101 -33.67 21.27 0.96
C ASP A 101 -32.40 21.35 0.09
N TRP A 102 -31.67 20.23 -0.04
CA TRP A 102 -30.45 20.17 -0.84
C TRP A 102 -30.70 20.53 -2.31
N ASP A 103 -30.05 21.60 -2.78
CA ASP A 103 -30.16 22.07 -4.15
C ASP A 103 -29.05 21.51 -5.06
N SER A 104 -29.46 20.66 -6.00
CA SER A 104 -28.58 20.09 -7.02
C SER A 104 -27.87 21.12 -7.91
N CYS A 105 -28.40 22.35 -8.00
CA CYS A 105 -27.84 23.43 -8.82
C CYS A 105 -26.62 24.09 -8.16
N THR A 106 -26.47 23.97 -6.84
CA THR A 106 -25.32 24.54 -6.10
C THR A 106 -24.17 23.54 -5.95
N PHE A 107 -24.36 22.30 -6.40
CA PHE A 107 -23.35 21.25 -6.33
C PHE A 107 -22.17 21.56 -7.25
N ASP A 108 -20.99 21.76 -6.66
CA ASP A 108 -19.70 21.84 -7.34
C ASP A 108 -18.84 20.65 -6.89
N ILE A 109 -18.68 19.67 -7.79
CA ILE A 109 -17.85 18.48 -7.54
C ILE A 109 -16.40 18.85 -7.25
N THR A 110 -15.86 19.88 -7.91
CA THR A 110 -14.48 20.33 -7.70
C THR A 110 -14.32 20.83 -6.28
N TYR A 111 -15.25 21.67 -5.83
CA TYR A 111 -15.23 22.22 -4.48
C TYR A 111 -15.31 21.11 -3.42
N MET A 112 -16.21 20.15 -3.59
CA MET A 112 -16.38 19.04 -2.65
C MET A 112 -15.14 18.14 -2.57
N LEU A 113 -14.59 17.73 -3.72
CA LEU A 113 -13.36 16.93 -3.77
C LEU A 113 -12.18 17.67 -3.15
N THR A 114 -12.07 18.97 -3.41
CA THR A 114 -11.04 19.84 -2.83
C THR A 114 -11.13 19.91 -1.32
N LEU A 115 -12.33 20.14 -0.78
CA LEU A 115 -12.51 20.27 0.66
C LEU A 115 -12.32 18.94 1.40
N ILE A 116 -12.71 17.81 0.81
CA ILE A 116 -12.45 16.50 1.40
C ILE A 116 -10.97 16.21 1.45
N ALA A 117 -10.27 16.41 0.35
CA ALA A 117 -8.84 16.19 0.31
C ALA A 117 -8.08 17.14 1.25
N HIS A 118 -8.52 18.39 1.41
CA HIS A 118 -7.91 19.33 2.35
C HIS A 118 -8.27 19.05 3.83
N THR A 119 -9.50 18.66 4.12
CA THR A 119 -10.02 18.55 5.50
C THR A 119 -9.82 17.16 6.10
N LEU A 120 -9.79 16.13 5.25
CA LEU A 120 -9.75 14.72 5.62
C LEU A 120 -8.60 13.97 4.94
N SER A 121 -7.72 14.65 4.19
CA SER A 121 -6.59 14.00 3.48
C SER A 121 -7.00 12.77 2.67
N ASN A 122 -8.23 12.77 2.15
CA ASN A 122 -8.86 11.61 1.50
C ASN A 122 -9.05 11.88 0.00
N SER A 123 -8.80 10.86 -0.83
CA SER A 123 -8.94 10.91 -2.28
C SER A 123 -10.12 10.07 -2.72
N VAL A 124 -11.07 10.70 -3.41
CA VAL A 124 -12.34 10.10 -3.85
C VAL A 124 -12.40 10.15 -5.38
N LEU A 125 -12.84 9.06 -6.01
CA LEU A 125 -12.84 8.82 -7.47
C LEU A 125 -11.43 8.65 -8.07
N PHE A 126 -10.51 9.57 -7.79
CA PHE A 126 -9.12 9.50 -8.26
C PHE A 126 -8.18 9.99 -7.17
N LYS A 127 -6.90 9.70 -7.32
CA LYS A 127 -5.85 10.16 -6.41
C LYS A 127 -4.67 10.75 -7.17
N PHE A 128 -3.91 11.57 -6.46
CA PHE A 128 -2.62 12.05 -6.91
C PHE A 128 -1.53 11.32 -6.15
N ASP A 129 -0.49 10.89 -6.86
CA ASP A 129 0.69 10.26 -6.28
C ASP A 129 1.93 11.01 -6.78
N ILE A 130 2.97 11.07 -5.96
CA ILE A 130 4.23 11.73 -6.31
C ILE A 130 5.35 10.73 -6.13
N THR A 131 5.97 10.37 -7.25
CA THR A 131 7.04 9.37 -7.30
C THR A 131 7.92 9.64 -8.51
N ALA A 132 8.98 8.85 -8.70
CA ALA A 132 9.90 9.00 -9.82
C ALA A 132 9.16 9.00 -11.17
N ASP A 133 9.56 9.84 -12.14
CA ASP A 133 9.16 9.64 -13.53
C ASP A 133 9.76 8.31 -13.99
N ILE A 134 8.93 7.32 -14.34
CA ILE A 134 9.45 5.99 -14.66
C ILE A 134 10.39 6.00 -15.88
N LYS A 135 10.37 7.04 -16.74
CA LYS A 135 11.32 7.20 -17.86
C LYS A 135 12.47 8.15 -17.56
N ASN A 136 12.41 8.89 -16.45
CA ASN A 136 13.48 9.75 -15.95
C ASN A 136 13.45 9.80 -14.42
N ASN A 137 13.97 8.77 -13.79
CA ASN A 137 13.94 8.61 -12.35
C ASN A 137 14.89 9.54 -11.57
N THR A 138 15.41 10.60 -12.20
CA THR A 138 16.15 11.67 -11.51
C THR A 138 15.20 12.71 -10.91
N ILE A 139 13.94 12.73 -11.34
CA ILE A 139 12.92 13.70 -10.92
C ILE A 139 11.70 13.00 -10.31
N ASN A 140 11.05 13.67 -9.37
CA ASN A 140 9.69 13.35 -8.96
C ASN A 140 8.70 13.94 -9.96
N SER A 141 7.63 13.22 -10.25
CA SER A 141 6.53 13.66 -11.13
C SER A 141 5.18 13.48 -10.44
N LEU A 142 4.23 14.33 -10.82
CA LEU A 142 2.85 14.24 -10.36
C LEU A 142 2.10 13.22 -11.23
N TYR A 143 1.67 12.12 -10.61
CA TYR A 143 0.81 11.11 -11.20
C TYR A 143 -0.65 11.39 -10.82
N ILE A 144 -1.55 11.06 -11.73
CA ILE A 144 -2.98 10.98 -11.44
C ILE A 144 -3.50 9.61 -11.89
N GLU A 145 -4.22 8.95 -11.01
CA GLU A 145 -4.73 7.61 -11.26
C GLU A 145 -6.08 7.34 -10.58
N GLN A 146 -6.70 6.23 -10.97
CA GLN A 146 -7.92 5.72 -10.35
C GLN A 146 -7.66 5.43 -8.86
N THR A 147 -8.61 5.81 -7.99
CA THR A 147 -8.55 5.40 -6.58
C THR A 147 -9.26 4.07 -6.36
N ASN A 148 -9.00 3.44 -5.23
CA ASN A 148 -9.73 2.25 -4.81
C ASN A 148 -10.93 2.62 -3.91
N PHE A 149 -11.91 1.74 -3.78
CA PHE A 149 -13.09 1.93 -2.94
C PHE A 149 -12.90 1.38 -1.52
N GLY A 150 -11.66 1.40 -0.99
CA GLY A 150 -11.34 0.81 0.31
C GLY A 150 -11.79 -0.65 0.41
N ILE A 151 -12.53 -0.98 1.47
CA ILE A 151 -13.06 -2.33 1.72
C ILE A 151 -14.00 -2.81 0.59
N GLY A 152 -14.72 -1.90 -0.07
CA GLY A 152 -15.59 -2.19 -1.21
C GLY A 152 -14.83 -2.82 -2.38
N SER A 153 -13.56 -2.44 -2.58
CA SER A 153 -12.71 -3.06 -3.61
C SER A 153 -12.55 -4.56 -3.41
N ARG A 154 -12.49 -5.04 -2.17
CA ARG A 154 -12.42 -6.49 -1.88
C ARG A 154 -13.73 -7.17 -2.32
N VAL A 155 -14.88 -6.52 -2.14
CA VAL A 155 -16.19 -7.04 -2.58
C VAL A 155 -16.25 -7.06 -4.11
N TYR A 156 -15.92 -5.95 -4.77
CA TYR A 156 -16.04 -5.82 -6.22
C TYR A 156 -15.07 -6.71 -7.01
N ARG A 157 -13.89 -7.02 -6.47
CA ARG A 157 -12.99 -8.02 -7.08
C ARG A 157 -13.62 -9.42 -7.20
N ARG A 158 -14.72 -9.69 -6.49
CA ARG A 158 -15.45 -10.96 -6.51
C ARG A 158 -16.70 -10.91 -7.39
N LEU A 159 -16.89 -9.88 -8.23
CA LEU A 159 -18.06 -9.70 -9.12
C LEU A 159 -18.43 -10.96 -9.93
N ASN A 160 -17.43 -11.73 -10.37
CA ASN A 160 -17.62 -12.94 -11.18
C ASN A 160 -17.76 -14.24 -10.36
N ARG A 161 -17.76 -14.18 -9.02
CA ARG A 161 -17.89 -15.36 -8.16
C ARG A 161 -19.35 -15.72 -7.92
N THR A 162 -19.64 -17.02 -7.74
CA THR A 162 -20.98 -17.53 -7.46
C THR A 162 -21.62 -16.91 -6.21
N ASN A 163 -20.82 -16.60 -5.19
CA ASN A 163 -21.28 -16.05 -3.91
C ASN A 163 -21.26 -14.51 -3.90
N PHE A 164 -21.09 -13.84 -5.04
CA PHE A 164 -21.01 -12.38 -5.09
C PHE A 164 -22.21 -11.67 -4.45
N ALA A 165 -23.43 -12.21 -4.64
CA ALA A 165 -24.64 -11.63 -4.07
C ALA A 165 -24.61 -11.59 -2.52
N GLU A 166 -24.02 -12.61 -1.89
CA GLU A 166 -23.84 -12.66 -0.43
C GLU A 166 -22.86 -11.59 0.04
N TYR A 167 -21.69 -11.49 -0.59
CA TYR A 167 -20.69 -10.47 -0.29
C TYR A 167 -21.21 -9.05 -0.50
N LEU A 168 -22.00 -8.83 -1.56
CA LEU A 168 -22.60 -7.54 -1.87
C LEU A 168 -23.66 -7.15 -0.82
N ASN A 169 -24.47 -8.11 -0.37
CA ASN A 169 -25.47 -7.85 0.68
C ASN A 169 -24.81 -7.55 2.02
N ALA A 170 -23.76 -8.29 2.40
CA ALA A 170 -22.98 -7.99 3.61
C ALA A 170 -22.35 -6.60 3.54
N TYR A 171 -21.87 -6.17 2.36
CA TYR A 171 -21.32 -4.83 2.18
C TYR A 171 -22.37 -3.72 2.31
N LYS A 172 -23.57 -3.92 1.75
CA LYS A 172 -24.71 -3.02 1.94
C LYS A 172 -25.06 -2.87 3.41
N GLU A 173 -25.12 -3.99 4.14
CA GLU A 173 -25.42 -4.00 5.57
C GLU A 173 -24.33 -3.27 6.37
N TYR A 174 -23.06 -3.51 6.06
CA TYR A 174 -21.92 -2.82 6.66
C TYR A 174 -22.05 -1.30 6.52
N ARG A 175 -22.27 -0.78 5.30
CA ARG A 175 -22.41 0.66 5.07
C ARG A 175 -23.65 1.24 5.75
N LEU A 176 -24.77 0.51 5.74
CA LEU A 176 -25.99 0.93 6.41
C LEU A 176 -25.77 1.06 7.92
N ASN A 177 -25.11 0.08 8.53
CA ASN A 177 -24.80 0.09 9.95
C ASN A 177 -23.79 1.19 10.30
N ALA A 178 -22.73 1.37 9.50
CA ALA A 178 -21.76 2.44 9.71
C ALA A 178 -22.45 3.82 9.67
N LEU A 179 -23.32 4.04 8.68
CA LEU A 179 -24.07 5.28 8.56
C LEU A 179 -25.03 5.50 9.74
N LYS A 180 -25.77 4.46 10.16
CA LYS A 180 -26.62 4.53 11.35
C LYS A 180 -25.83 4.90 12.61
N LEU A 181 -24.63 4.32 12.78
CA LEU A 181 -23.75 4.65 13.90
C LEU A 181 -23.31 6.12 13.87
N VAL A 182 -22.91 6.63 12.69
CA VAL A 182 -22.54 8.05 12.53
C VAL A 182 -23.70 8.98 12.90
N LEU A 183 -24.90 8.70 12.37
CA LEU A 183 -26.05 9.58 12.58
C LEU A 183 -26.62 9.50 13.99
N SER A 184 -26.73 8.30 14.56
CA SER A 184 -27.15 8.12 15.94
C SER A 184 -26.17 8.77 16.91
N GLY A 185 -24.86 8.62 16.69
CA GLY A 185 -23.84 9.25 17.54
C GLY A 185 -23.84 10.78 17.45
N ALA A 186 -24.25 11.35 16.32
CA ALA A 186 -24.42 12.79 16.14
C ALA A 186 -25.83 13.31 16.48
N ASN A 187 -26.69 12.49 17.10
CA ASN A 187 -28.07 12.83 17.43
C ASN A 187 -28.92 13.31 16.23
N ILE A 188 -28.62 12.81 15.03
CA ILE A 188 -29.37 13.11 13.79
C ILE A 188 -30.45 12.05 13.58
N SER A 189 -31.70 12.51 13.40
CA SER A 189 -32.81 11.62 13.04
C SER A 189 -32.70 11.19 11.57
N TYR A 190 -33.03 9.94 11.27
CA TYR A 190 -32.94 9.40 9.91
C TYR A 190 -34.07 8.40 9.61
N ASN A 191 -34.38 8.26 8.31
CA ASN A 191 -35.29 7.25 7.81
C ASN A 191 -34.50 6.09 7.17
N VAL A 192 -34.63 4.89 7.73
CA VAL A 192 -33.86 3.71 7.29
C VAL A 192 -34.07 3.38 5.80
N SER A 193 -35.30 3.53 5.28
CA SER A 193 -35.60 3.24 3.86
C SER A 193 -34.91 4.23 2.90
N GLN A 194 -34.79 5.50 3.31
CA GLN A 194 -34.04 6.50 2.55
C GLN A 194 -32.54 6.18 2.56
N LEU A 195 -31.98 5.77 3.70
CA LEU A 195 -30.57 5.36 3.79
C LEU A 195 -30.28 4.15 2.89
N GLU A 196 -31.14 3.12 2.94
CA GLU A 196 -31.01 1.93 2.10
C GLU A 196 -31.07 2.26 0.60
N THR A 197 -31.99 3.14 0.20
CA THR A 197 -32.10 3.60 -1.19
C THR A 197 -30.82 4.30 -1.63
N ALA A 198 -30.33 5.26 -0.84
CA ALA A 198 -29.10 5.99 -1.15
C ALA A 198 -27.87 5.09 -1.23
N ILE A 199 -27.75 4.11 -0.33
CA ILE A 199 -26.65 3.12 -0.35
C ILE A 199 -26.73 2.25 -1.60
N ASN A 200 -27.92 1.80 -1.99
CA ASN A 200 -28.10 1.01 -3.21
C ASN A 200 -27.72 1.81 -4.46
N ASP A 201 -28.13 3.08 -4.56
CA ASP A 201 -27.80 3.96 -5.68
C ASP A 201 -26.29 4.20 -5.78
N VAL A 202 -25.63 4.46 -4.64
CA VAL A 202 -24.18 4.68 -4.58
C VAL A 202 -23.41 3.42 -4.92
N ILE A 203 -23.83 2.25 -4.42
CA ILE A 203 -23.18 0.98 -4.76
C ILE A 203 -23.35 0.67 -6.26
N ALA A 204 -24.51 0.96 -6.85
CA ALA A 204 -24.71 0.79 -8.28
C ALA A 204 -23.77 1.70 -9.08
N PHE A 205 -23.63 2.96 -8.66
CA PHE A 205 -22.69 3.91 -9.26
C PHE A 205 -21.22 3.44 -9.15
N GLU A 206 -20.80 3.00 -7.97
CA GLU A 206 -19.45 2.45 -7.76
C GLU A 206 -19.20 1.20 -8.61
N MET A 207 -20.18 0.30 -8.72
CA MET A 207 -20.08 -0.86 -9.59
C MET A 207 -19.90 -0.47 -11.06
N GLU A 208 -20.57 0.57 -11.56
CA GLU A 208 -20.30 1.08 -12.91
C GLU A 208 -18.86 1.58 -13.06
N ILE A 209 -18.31 2.25 -12.03
CA ILE A 209 -16.90 2.66 -12.04
C ILE A 209 -15.96 1.46 -12.13
N THR A 210 -16.22 0.39 -11.38
CA THR A 210 -15.34 -0.79 -11.37
C THR A 210 -15.21 -1.48 -12.72
N LYS A 211 -16.19 -1.34 -13.63
CA LYS A 211 -16.15 -1.94 -14.97
C LYS A 211 -15.05 -1.38 -15.87
N PHE A 212 -14.54 -0.20 -15.57
CA PHE A 212 -13.48 0.46 -16.34
C PHE A 212 -12.24 0.79 -15.50
N MET A 213 -12.15 0.22 -14.30
CA MET A 213 -10.93 0.24 -13.49
C MET A 213 -9.98 -0.87 -13.94
N GLU A 214 -8.69 -0.54 -13.99
CA GLU A 214 -7.65 -1.55 -14.19
C GLU A 214 -7.21 -2.12 -12.82
N PRO A 215 -7.02 -3.43 -12.67
CA PRO A 215 -6.36 -3.99 -11.50
C PRO A 215 -4.95 -3.41 -11.31
N GLU A 216 -4.63 -2.96 -10.09
CA GLU A 216 -3.33 -2.34 -9.77
C GLU A 216 -2.13 -3.21 -10.17
N LYS A 217 -2.23 -4.53 -9.97
CA LYS A 217 -1.20 -5.49 -10.37
C LYS A 217 -0.91 -5.42 -11.88
N ASN A 218 -1.93 -5.29 -12.72
CA ASN A 218 -1.76 -5.13 -14.16
C ASN A 218 -1.09 -3.80 -14.49
N MET A 219 -1.45 -2.73 -13.75
CA MET A 219 -0.85 -1.42 -13.94
C MET A 219 0.64 -1.37 -13.58
N GLN A 220 1.07 -2.19 -12.62
CA GLN A 220 2.48 -2.37 -12.27
C GLN A 220 3.22 -3.18 -13.34
N HIS A 221 2.70 -4.36 -13.72
CA HIS A 221 3.35 -5.21 -14.73
C HIS A 221 3.41 -4.59 -16.13
N SER A 222 2.41 -3.76 -16.49
CA SER A 222 2.33 -3.09 -17.79
C SER A 222 2.57 -1.59 -17.67
N SER A 223 3.54 -1.18 -16.83
CA SER A 223 3.83 0.23 -16.54
C SER A 223 4.00 1.11 -17.79
N SER A 224 4.48 0.56 -18.90
CA SER A 224 4.58 1.26 -20.19
C SER A 224 3.24 1.67 -20.79
N LEU A 225 2.20 0.82 -20.67
CA LEU A 225 0.84 1.09 -21.15
C LEU A 225 0.15 2.18 -20.33
N PHE A 226 0.50 2.27 -19.04
CA PHE A 226 -0.03 3.25 -18.11
C PHE A 226 0.88 4.47 -17.93
N TYR A 227 1.82 4.70 -18.85
CA TYR A 227 2.64 5.90 -18.87
C TYR A 227 2.13 6.88 -19.92
N ASN A 228 1.25 7.80 -19.51
CA ASN A 228 0.75 8.84 -20.40
C ASN A 228 1.17 10.22 -19.91
N LYS A 229 2.35 10.65 -20.37
CA LYS A 229 2.87 12.00 -20.14
C LYS A 229 1.99 13.04 -20.84
N ARG A 230 1.47 13.99 -20.07
CA ARG A 230 0.48 15.00 -20.47
C ARG A 230 0.75 16.31 -19.73
N ILE A 231 -0.01 17.34 -20.03
CA ILE A 231 -0.07 18.57 -19.21
C ILE A 231 -1.40 18.64 -18.45
N ILE A 232 -1.47 19.45 -17.39
CA ILE A 232 -2.72 19.63 -16.62
C ILE A 232 -3.89 20.05 -17.53
N ALA A 233 -3.64 20.89 -18.55
CA ALA A 233 -4.68 21.31 -19.50
C ALA A 233 -5.37 20.14 -20.22
N ASP A 234 -4.69 19.02 -20.43
CA ASP A 234 -5.27 17.85 -21.10
C ASP A 234 -6.38 17.20 -20.27
N LEU A 235 -6.35 17.33 -18.94
CA LEU A 235 -7.37 16.77 -18.05
C LEU A 235 -8.76 17.38 -18.30
N TYR A 236 -8.84 18.65 -18.70
CA TYR A 236 -10.10 19.29 -19.06
C TYR A 236 -10.73 18.67 -20.31
N THR A 237 -9.94 18.04 -21.18
CA THR A 237 -10.48 17.30 -22.33
C THR A 237 -10.98 15.91 -21.94
N LEU A 238 -10.38 15.30 -20.91
CA LEU A 238 -10.72 13.96 -20.45
C LEU A 238 -11.89 13.94 -19.49
N CYS A 239 -11.97 14.94 -18.61
CA CYS A 239 -12.99 15.08 -17.59
C CYS A 239 -13.25 16.57 -17.29
N PRO A 240 -14.07 17.25 -18.13
CA PRO A 240 -14.36 18.67 -18.01
C PRO A 240 -15.22 19.05 -16.80
N GLN A 241 -15.79 18.08 -16.08
CA GLN A 241 -16.60 18.33 -14.88
C GLN A 241 -15.79 18.89 -13.70
N ILE A 242 -14.46 18.77 -13.75
CA ILE A 242 -13.57 19.14 -12.65
C ILE A 242 -12.69 20.31 -13.09
N ASP A 243 -12.65 21.35 -12.26
CA ASP A 243 -11.65 22.41 -12.38
C ASP A 243 -10.33 21.91 -11.79
N TRP A 244 -9.56 21.25 -12.64
CA TRP A 244 -8.32 20.55 -12.29
C TRP A 244 -7.28 21.46 -11.69
N LEU A 245 -7.14 22.69 -12.21
CA LEU A 245 -6.14 23.61 -11.72
C LEU A 245 -6.52 24.10 -10.33
N LYS A 246 -7.79 24.50 -10.12
CA LYS A 246 -8.29 24.88 -8.79
C LYS A 246 -8.11 23.76 -7.77
N LEU A 247 -8.46 22.54 -8.14
CA LEU A 247 -8.32 21.37 -7.27
C LEU A 247 -6.85 21.16 -6.88
N ILE A 248 -5.93 21.05 -7.86
CA ILE A 248 -4.51 20.83 -7.60
C ILE A 248 -3.90 21.98 -6.78
N PHE A 249 -4.22 23.23 -7.11
CA PHE A 249 -3.74 24.41 -6.36
C PHE A 249 -4.11 24.40 -4.88
N CYS A 250 -5.28 23.84 -4.55
CA CYS A 250 -5.73 23.71 -3.17
C CYS A 250 -5.04 22.56 -2.42
N LEU A 251 -4.63 21.49 -3.12
CA LEU A 251 -3.88 20.38 -2.53
C LEU A 251 -2.40 20.72 -2.31
N VAL A 252 -1.79 21.46 -3.24
CA VAL A 252 -0.37 21.76 -3.16
C VAL A 252 -0.07 22.82 -2.07
N PRO A 253 1.01 22.63 -1.28
CA PRO A 253 1.48 23.62 -0.34
C PRO A 253 1.83 24.94 -1.06
N PRO A 254 1.68 26.11 -0.39
CA PRO A 254 1.99 27.40 -1.00
C PRO A 254 3.38 27.49 -1.63
N SER A 255 4.37 26.80 -1.04
CA SER A 255 5.76 26.75 -1.52
C SER A 255 5.97 25.93 -2.79
N VAL A 256 4.94 25.26 -3.31
CA VAL A 256 5.00 24.45 -4.55
C VAL A 256 4.13 25.04 -5.67
N ARG A 257 3.26 26.01 -5.35
CA ARG A 257 2.30 26.59 -6.32
C ARG A 257 2.95 27.28 -7.52
N ASP A 258 4.18 27.77 -7.36
CA ASP A 258 4.94 28.45 -8.42
C ASP A 258 5.32 27.53 -9.60
N ILE A 259 5.29 26.21 -9.40
CA ILE A 259 5.59 25.22 -10.47
C ILE A 259 4.33 24.53 -11.01
N ILE A 260 3.13 24.97 -10.59
CA ILE A 260 1.84 24.41 -11.01
C ILE A 260 1.11 25.43 -11.87
N ASP A 261 0.88 25.08 -13.14
CA ASP A 261 0.04 25.80 -14.08
C ASP A 261 -0.58 24.80 -15.10
N ASN A 262 -1.34 25.31 -16.08
CA ASN A 262 -1.96 24.46 -17.10
C ASN A 262 -0.95 23.69 -17.99
N ASN A 263 0.29 24.16 -18.09
CA ASN A 263 1.38 23.53 -18.84
C ASN A 263 2.25 22.61 -17.98
N THR A 264 2.01 22.54 -16.66
CA THR A 264 2.71 21.60 -15.79
C THR A 264 2.50 20.17 -16.28
N VAL A 265 3.62 19.47 -16.43
CA VAL A 265 3.66 18.09 -16.90
C VAL A 265 3.20 17.15 -15.80
N ILE A 266 2.31 16.22 -16.15
CA ILE A 266 1.78 15.18 -15.28
C ILE A 266 1.80 13.83 -16.00
N ILE A 267 1.63 12.74 -15.24
CA ILE A 267 1.50 11.39 -15.79
C ILE A 267 0.11 10.84 -15.46
N ILE A 268 -0.70 10.60 -16.48
CA ILE A 268 -2.02 10.01 -16.32
C ILE A 268 -1.91 8.50 -16.47
N ARG A 269 -2.17 7.73 -15.41
CA ARG A 269 -1.98 6.28 -15.50
C ARG A 269 -3.00 5.63 -16.42
N ASN A 270 -4.29 5.90 -16.22
CA ASN A 270 -5.37 5.30 -17.01
C ASN A 270 -6.22 6.37 -17.71
N ILE A 271 -5.89 6.74 -18.95
CA ILE A 271 -6.68 7.71 -19.73
C ILE A 271 -8.13 7.23 -19.93
N GLY A 272 -8.31 5.94 -20.18
CA GLY A 272 -9.62 5.33 -20.42
C GLY A 272 -10.54 5.50 -19.21
N TYR A 273 -9.99 5.33 -18.01
CA TYR A 273 -10.68 5.57 -16.75
C TYR A 273 -11.25 6.99 -16.67
N PHE A 274 -10.43 8.03 -16.89
CA PHE A 274 -10.90 9.42 -16.76
C PHE A 274 -11.98 9.79 -17.79
N ARG A 275 -11.87 9.29 -19.02
CA ARG A 275 -12.89 9.50 -20.07
C ARG A 275 -14.22 8.83 -19.71
N ASN A 276 -14.16 7.60 -19.20
CA ASN A 276 -15.35 6.85 -18.80
C ASN A 276 -15.98 7.43 -17.53
N LEU A 277 -15.16 7.84 -16.56
CA LEU A 277 -15.60 8.55 -15.36
C LEU A 277 -16.34 9.83 -15.74
N SER A 278 -15.78 10.64 -16.65
CA SER A 278 -16.45 11.84 -17.16
C SER A 278 -17.82 11.53 -17.77
N ASN A 279 -17.91 10.53 -18.64
CA ASN A 279 -19.18 10.13 -19.24
C ASN A 279 -20.21 9.68 -18.17
N LEU A 280 -19.75 8.90 -17.18
CA LEU A 280 -20.60 8.43 -16.09
C LEU A 280 -21.10 9.59 -15.22
N LEU A 281 -20.21 10.52 -14.84
CA LEU A 281 -20.57 11.72 -14.08
C LEU A 281 -21.60 12.58 -14.83
N GLY A 282 -21.48 12.70 -16.16
CA GLY A 282 -22.45 13.44 -16.99
C GLY A 282 -23.85 12.80 -17.07
N LYS A 283 -23.98 11.51 -16.72
CA LYS A 283 -25.27 10.77 -16.74
C LYS A 283 -25.84 10.53 -15.36
N THR A 284 -25.05 10.72 -14.32
CA THR A 284 -25.42 10.42 -12.94
C THR A 284 -25.96 11.66 -12.26
N SER A 285 -27.02 11.52 -11.46
CA SER A 285 -27.54 12.62 -10.67
C SER A 285 -26.48 13.15 -9.70
N ASN A 286 -26.33 14.48 -9.61
CA ASN A 286 -25.46 15.15 -8.65
C ASN A 286 -25.69 14.65 -7.21
N ARG A 287 -26.94 14.28 -6.87
CA ARG A 287 -27.29 13.72 -5.56
C ARG A 287 -26.55 12.41 -5.27
N ILE A 288 -26.46 11.52 -6.25
CA ILE A 288 -25.78 10.22 -6.13
C ILE A 288 -24.27 10.45 -6.02
N VAL A 289 -23.72 11.37 -6.83
CA VAL A 289 -22.28 11.71 -6.80
C VAL A 289 -21.90 12.30 -5.43
N ALA A 290 -22.66 13.26 -4.93
CA ALA A 290 -22.45 13.86 -3.60
C ALA A 290 -22.54 12.81 -2.48
N ASN A 291 -23.57 11.95 -2.51
CA ASN A 291 -23.71 10.87 -1.52
C ASN A 291 -22.56 9.87 -1.60
N CYS A 292 -22.09 9.52 -2.80
CA CYS A 292 -20.94 8.64 -3.00
C CYS A 292 -19.68 9.23 -2.34
N ILE A 293 -19.44 10.52 -2.56
CA ILE A 293 -18.31 11.23 -1.99
C ILE A 293 -18.32 11.19 -0.44
N PHE A 294 -19.44 11.52 0.20
CA PHE A 294 -19.56 11.46 1.68
C PHE A 294 -19.54 10.03 2.24
N LEU A 295 -20.12 9.05 1.54
CA LEU A 295 -20.09 7.66 2.01
C LEU A 295 -18.69 7.05 1.92
N GLN A 296 -17.91 7.38 0.89
CA GLN A 296 -16.51 6.95 0.80
C GLN A 296 -15.65 7.54 1.92
N THR A 297 -15.91 8.78 2.35
CA THR A 297 -15.21 9.32 3.51
C THR A 297 -15.55 8.59 4.80
N ILE A 298 -16.81 8.16 5.00
CA ILE A 298 -17.16 7.33 6.15
C ILE A 298 -16.41 6.01 6.13
N ASP A 299 -16.34 5.33 4.98
CA ASP A 299 -15.63 4.04 4.87
C ASP A 299 -14.15 4.18 5.27
N VAL A 300 -13.48 5.24 4.82
CA VAL A 300 -12.05 5.51 5.12
C VAL A 300 -11.82 5.76 6.61
N TRP A 301 -12.70 6.54 7.24
CA TRP A 301 -12.53 6.95 8.64
C TRP A 301 -13.15 5.98 9.65
N SER A 302 -14.01 5.04 9.22
CA SER A 302 -14.75 4.12 10.09
C SER A 302 -13.86 3.33 11.04
N ALA A 303 -12.66 2.92 10.60
CA ALA A 303 -11.71 2.17 11.43
C ALA A 303 -11.18 2.99 12.64
N LEU A 304 -11.42 4.30 12.68
CA LEU A 304 -10.93 5.23 13.69
C LEU A 304 -12.04 5.75 14.61
N LEU A 305 -13.30 5.35 14.39
CA LEU A 305 -14.48 5.87 15.10
C LEU A 305 -14.92 5.00 16.29
N GLY A 306 -14.07 4.07 16.72
CA GLY A 306 -14.25 3.26 17.94
C GLY A 306 -14.88 1.89 17.73
N LYS A 307 -15.10 1.17 18.84
CA LYS A 307 -15.38 -0.27 18.85
C LYS A 307 -16.60 -0.71 18.06
N ALA A 308 -17.65 0.11 18.02
CA ALA A 308 -18.87 -0.23 17.28
C ALA A 308 -18.61 -0.32 15.77
N PHE A 309 -17.77 0.57 15.23
CA PHE A 309 -17.39 0.56 13.81
C PHE A 309 -16.40 -0.58 13.51
N GLU A 310 -15.44 -0.82 14.40
CA GLU A 310 -14.54 -1.97 14.30
C GLU A 310 -15.32 -3.28 14.25
N ASN A 311 -16.26 -3.50 15.18
CA ASN A 311 -17.11 -4.69 15.20
C ASN A 311 -17.96 -4.81 13.92
N ASN A 312 -18.39 -3.69 13.33
CA ASN A 312 -19.12 -3.70 12.06
C ASN A 312 -18.22 -4.11 10.89
N LEU A 313 -16.97 -3.63 10.86
CA LEU A 313 -15.96 -4.02 9.87
C LEU A 313 -15.51 -5.47 10.03
N GLU A 314 -15.36 -5.95 11.27
CA GLU A 314 -15.05 -7.35 11.61
C GLU A 314 -16.10 -8.28 11.02
N LYS A 315 -17.40 -7.99 11.21
CA LYS A 315 -18.49 -8.79 10.61
C LYS A 315 -18.41 -8.90 9.09
N LEU A 316 -18.14 -7.78 8.41
CA LEU A 316 -17.95 -7.81 6.95
C LEU A 316 -16.71 -8.64 6.58
N THR A 317 -15.63 -8.48 7.33
CA THR A 317 -14.37 -9.19 7.08
C THR A 317 -14.51 -10.69 7.27
N ASP A 318 -15.25 -11.14 8.28
CA ASP A 318 -15.57 -12.55 8.52
C ASP A 318 -16.32 -13.16 7.33
N VAL A 319 -17.33 -12.45 6.80
CA VAL A 319 -18.06 -12.89 5.61
C VAL A 319 -17.14 -12.92 4.39
N LEU A 320 -16.28 -11.92 4.19
CA LEU A 320 -15.38 -11.88 3.03
C LEU A 320 -14.27 -12.94 3.05
N ASN A 321 -13.90 -13.45 4.22
CA ASN A 321 -12.85 -14.45 4.37
C ASN A 321 -13.40 -15.87 4.56
N ASP A 322 -14.72 -16.03 4.69
CA ASP A 322 -15.41 -17.28 5.02
C ASP A 322 -14.94 -17.92 6.36
N ILE A 323 -14.16 -17.18 7.15
CA ILE A 323 -13.67 -17.58 8.48
C ILE A 323 -13.71 -16.38 9.42
N LYS A 324 -13.94 -16.65 10.71
CA LYS A 324 -13.86 -15.64 11.76
C LYS A 324 -12.40 -15.36 12.10
N ILE A 325 -11.92 -14.16 11.81
CA ILE A 325 -10.54 -13.75 12.12
C ILE A 325 -10.55 -12.93 13.41
N ILE A 326 -9.73 -13.32 14.39
CA ILE A 326 -9.62 -12.60 15.67
C ILE A 326 -8.23 -11.95 15.73
N ILE A 327 -8.18 -10.65 15.44
CA ILE A 327 -6.96 -9.86 15.60
C ILE A 327 -7.05 -9.11 16.93
N PRO A 328 -6.14 -9.37 17.89
CA PRO A 328 -6.10 -8.59 19.12
C PRO A 328 -5.89 -7.10 18.82
N ARG A 329 -6.63 -6.20 19.49
CA ARG A 329 -6.54 -4.74 19.30
C ARG A 329 -5.10 -4.24 19.29
N TRP A 330 -4.31 -4.67 20.28
CA TRP A 330 -2.91 -4.26 20.40
C TRP A 330 -2.11 -4.57 19.14
N LYS A 331 -2.39 -5.69 18.45
CA LYS A 331 -1.71 -6.09 17.23
C LYS A 331 -2.05 -5.10 16.10
N GLY A 332 -3.32 -4.81 15.89
CA GLY A 332 -3.77 -3.79 14.92
C GLY A 332 -3.23 -2.40 15.25
N CYS A 333 -3.18 -2.00 16.52
CA CYS A 333 -2.61 -0.73 16.94
C CYS A 333 -1.09 -0.64 16.70
N VAL A 334 -0.34 -1.74 16.83
CA VAL A 334 1.08 -1.79 16.45
C VAL A 334 1.21 -1.58 14.94
N GLU A 335 0.47 -2.35 14.14
CA GLU A 335 0.54 -2.31 12.66
C GLU A 335 0.17 -0.93 12.10
N VAL A 336 -0.89 -0.29 12.62
CA VAL A 336 -1.28 1.07 12.23
C VAL A 336 -0.22 2.09 12.65
N THR A 337 0.34 1.96 13.85
CA THR A 337 1.41 2.87 14.32
C THR A 337 2.68 2.73 13.49
N GLU A 338 3.04 1.50 13.13
CA GLU A 338 4.16 1.22 12.23
C GLU A 338 3.93 1.84 10.85
N THR A 339 2.73 1.68 10.29
CA THR A 339 2.38 2.22 8.97
C THR A 339 2.45 3.74 8.96
N LEU A 340 1.81 4.40 9.93
CA LEU A 340 1.67 5.85 9.97
C LEU A 340 2.96 6.59 10.38
N LEU A 341 3.80 5.96 11.21
CA LEU A 341 5.03 6.55 11.74
C LEU A 341 6.26 5.67 11.40
N LYS A 342 6.36 5.26 10.13
CA LYS A 342 7.30 4.26 9.63
C LYS A 342 8.75 4.44 10.08
N HIS A 343 9.32 5.64 9.94
CA HIS A 343 10.73 5.88 10.27
C HIS A 343 10.96 5.95 11.79
N ALA A 344 10.07 6.58 12.55
CA ALA A 344 10.19 6.61 14.01
C ALA A 344 10.04 5.22 14.64
N THR A 345 9.05 4.43 14.20
CA THR A 345 8.86 3.04 14.65
C THR A 345 10.04 2.15 14.23
N SER A 346 10.53 2.29 12.99
CA SER A 346 11.72 1.57 12.51
C SER A 346 12.98 1.93 13.33
N ALA A 347 13.16 3.20 13.68
CA ALA A 347 14.27 3.64 14.53
C ALA A 347 14.19 3.04 15.94
N LEU A 348 13.01 2.95 16.55
CA LEU A 348 12.82 2.25 17.82
C LEU A 348 13.23 0.77 17.71
N TYR A 349 12.79 0.09 16.65
CA TYR A 349 13.10 -1.32 16.43
C TYR A 349 14.60 -1.55 16.24
N VAL A 350 15.22 -0.83 15.30
CA VAL A 350 16.63 -0.99 14.93
C VAL A 350 17.54 -0.73 16.12
N ARG A 351 17.33 0.39 16.83
CA ARG A 351 18.15 0.75 18.00
C ARG A 351 18.09 -0.29 19.13
N LYS A 352 17.02 -1.09 19.20
CA LYS A 352 16.82 -2.07 20.28
C LYS A 352 17.18 -3.50 19.88
N HIS A 353 16.85 -3.90 18.66
CA HIS A 353 16.81 -5.31 18.27
C HIS A 353 17.77 -5.69 17.14
N PHE A 354 18.42 -4.74 16.49
CA PHE A 354 19.32 -5.04 15.37
C PHE A 354 20.79 -4.84 15.74
N ASP A 355 21.60 -5.88 15.52
CA ASP A 355 23.06 -5.84 15.65
C ASP A 355 23.67 -5.31 14.33
N PRO A 356 24.40 -4.18 14.34
CA PRO A 356 25.03 -3.63 13.13
C PRO A 356 25.95 -4.61 12.39
N ASP A 357 26.56 -5.57 13.09
CA ASP A 357 27.40 -6.58 12.46
C ASP A 357 26.62 -7.48 11.49
N ILE A 358 25.31 -7.70 11.73
CA ILE A 358 24.44 -8.46 10.82
C ILE A 358 24.42 -7.82 9.44
N ARG A 359 24.41 -6.47 9.37
CA ARG A 359 24.42 -5.76 8.09
C ARG A 359 25.68 -6.11 7.28
N LYS A 360 26.83 -6.26 7.94
CA LYS A 360 28.08 -6.64 7.27
C LYS A 360 28.03 -8.09 6.75
N ASP A 361 27.64 -9.03 7.61
CA ASP A 361 27.56 -10.45 7.24
C ASP A 361 26.59 -10.68 6.07
N VAL A 362 25.47 -9.95 6.04
CA VAL A 362 24.46 -10.05 4.97
C VAL A 362 24.94 -9.38 3.68
N MET A 363 25.67 -8.27 3.75
CA MET A 363 26.28 -7.65 2.58
C MET A 363 27.28 -8.59 1.90
N ASP A 364 28.07 -9.36 2.67
CA ASP A 364 29.00 -10.35 2.10
C ASP A 364 28.25 -11.48 1.36
N ILE A 365 27.13 -11.96 1.92
CA ILE A 365 26.26 -12.94 1.23
C ILE A 365 25.68 -12.33 -0.04
N LEU A 366 25.18 -11.10 0.03
CA LEU A 366 24.56 -10.42 -1.10
C LEU A 366 25.54 -10.27 -2.27
N GLU A 367 26.76 -9.83 -1.99
CA GLU A 367 27.79 -9.70 -3.02
C GLU A 367 28.10 -11.04 -3.67
N GLY A 368 28.28 -12.11 -2.88
CA GLY A 368 28.54 -13.43 -3.43
C GLY A 368 27.40 -13.97 -4.32
N ILE A 369 26.14 -13.66 -3.99
CA ILE A 369 24.99 -14.03 -4.85
C ILE A 369 24.95 -13.15 -6.11
N ARG A 370 25.33 -11.86 -6.01
CA ARG A 370 25.43 -10.98 -7.18
C ARG A 370 26.52 -11.47 -8.15
N GLU A 371 27.70 -11.84 -7.65
CA GLU A 371 28.77 -12.42 -8.44
C GLU A 371 28.29 -13.70 -9.16
N ALA A 372 27.63 -14.61 -8.45
CA ALA A 372 27.08 -15.83 -9.04
C ALA A 372 26.01 -15.54 -10.12
N LEU A 373 25.19 -14.49 -9.95
CA LEU A 373 24.26 -14.04 -10.98
C LEU A 373 25.00 -13.50 -12.21
N GLN A 374 26.07 -12.73 -12.01
CA GLN A 374 26.89 -12.22 -13.12
C GLN A 374 27.57 -13.33 -13.89
N ASP A 375 28.11 -14.35 -13.21
CA ASP A 375 28.66 -15.55 -13.84
C ASP A 375 27.61 -16.27 -14.69
N ASN A 376 26.40 -16.48 -14.15
CA ASN A 376 25.30 -17.08 -14.88
C ASN A 376 24.91 -16.25 -16.12
N ILE A 377 24.84 -14.92 -16.01
CA ILE A 377 24.57 -14.02 -17.15
C ILE A 377 25.67 -14.15 -18.22
N ALA A 378 26.93 -14.32 -17.81
CA ALA A 378 28.04 -14.48 -18.73
C ALA A 378 27.95 -15.79 -19.54
N GLU A 379 27.47 -16.87 -18.93
CA GLU A 379 27.44 -18.22 -19.52
C GLU A 379 26.23 -18.50 -20.43
N ILE A 380 25.09 -17.83 -20.23
CA ILE A 380 23.88 -18.11 -21.01
C ILE A 380 24.05 -17.85 -22.52
N ASP A 381 23.47 -18.74 -23.32
CA ASP A 381 23.66 -18.85 -24.76
C ASP A 381 22.55 -18.19 -25.60
N TRP A 382 21.46 -17.80 -24.94
CA TRP A 382 20.25 -17.28 -25.59
C TRP A 382 20.21 -15.74 -25.70
N MET A 383 21.23 -15.05 -25.20
CA MET A 383 21.42 -13.60 -25.34
C MET A 383 22.65 -13.28 -26.18
N ASP A 384 22.53 -12.26 -27.04
CA ASP A 384 23.68 -11.65 -27.71
C ASP A 384 24.62 -10.92 -26.73
N ASN A 385 25.81 -10.59 -27.21
CA ASN A 385 26.85 -9.96 -26.39
C ASN A 385 26.47 -8.56 -25.89
N ASP A 386 25.72 -7.78 -26.66
CA ASP A 386 25.35 -6.41 -26.27
C ASP A 386 24.33 -6.42 -25.13
N THR A 387 23.30 -7.27 -25.25
CA THR A 387 22.28 -7.50 -24.23
C THR A 387 22.90 -8.10 -22.97
N LYS A 388 23.84 -9.04 -23.12
CA LYS A 388 24.61 -9.61 -22.01
C LYS A 388 25.43 -8.56 -21.27
N ASN A 389 26.13 -7.68 -21.99
CA ASN A 389 26.88 -6.58 -21.38
C ASN A 389 25.95 -5.61 -20.64
N ALA A 390 24.78 -5.28 -21.21
CA ALA A 390 23.79 -4.45 -20.54
C ALA A 390 23.23 -5.11 -19.26
N ALA A 391 22.98 -6.42 -19.29
CA ALA A 391 22.53 -7.17 -18.12
C ALA A 391 23.59 -7.21 -17.01
N LEU A 392 24.87 -7.40 -17.35
CA LEU A 392 25.99 -7.35 -16.40
C LEU A 392 26.13 -5.96 -15.76
N GLN A 393 26.02 -4.89 -16.55
CA GLN A 393 26.04 -3.51 -16.04
C GLN A 393 24.86 -3.25 -15.11
N LYS A 394 23.67 -3.76 -15.45
CA LYS A 394 22.49 -3.66 -14.60
C LYS A 394 22.67 -4.37 -13.26
N ALA A 395 23.16 -5.61 -13.27
CA ALA A 395 23.43 -6.38 -12.04
C ALA A 395 24.47 -5.68 -11.16
N ALA A 396 25.54 -5.15 -11.77
CA ALA A 396 26.59 -4.41 -11.07
C ALA A 396 26.07 -3.09 -10.46
N ALA A 397 25.13 -2.42 -11.13
CA ALA A 397 24.56 -1.16 -10.67
C ALA A 397 23.44 -1.32 -9.61
N MET A 398 23.05 -2.55 -9.26
CA MET A 398 21.98 -2.79 -8.30
C MET A 398 22.37 -2.31 -6.89
N ILE A 399 21.61 -1.37 -6.35
CA ILE A 399 21.81 -0.80 -5.02
C ILE A 399 21.43 -1.83 -3.96
N SER A 400 22.28 -2.02 -2.95
CA SER A 400 22.01 -2.88 -1.80
C SER A 400 21.54 -2.07 -0.59
N LYS A 401 20.29 -2.29 -0.17
CA LYS A 401 19.67 -1.66 0.99
C LYS A 401 19.46 -2.71 2.09
N VAL A 402 20.40 -2.81 3.03
CA VAL A 402 20.39 -3.88 4.06
C VAL A 402 20.15 -3.33 5.45
N GLY A 403 19.16 -3.90 6.14
CA GLY A 403 18.79 -3.60 7.51
C GLY A 403 17.91 -2.36 7.64
N TYR A 404 18.50 -1.18 7.46
CA TYR A 404 17.85 0.07 7.83
C TYR A 404 18.48 1.30 7.16
N ASP A 405 17.74 2.41 7.18
CA ASP A 405 18.23 3.74 6.78
C ASP A 405 19.10 4.35 7.89
N ASP A 406 20.28 4.88 7.53
CA ASP A 406 21.25 5.44 8.48
C ASP A 406 20.66 6.61 9.31
N MET A 407 19.64 7.30 8.80
CA MET A 407 18.87 8.29 9.55
C MET A 407 18.35 7.72 10.88
N PHE A 408 18.01 6.43 10.96
CA PHE A 408 17.41 5.83 12.15
C PHE A 408 18.35 5.85 13.37
N LEU A 409 19.67 5.97 13.16
CA LEU A 409 20.66 6.13 14.22
C LEU A 409 21.07 7.59 14.46
N ASN A 410 20.56 8.53 13.67
CA ASN A 410 20.90 9.95 13.72
C ASN A 410 19.71 10.78 14.25
N ASP A 411 19.84 11.26 15.48
CA ASP A 411 18.80 12.04 16.15
C ASP A 411 18.47 13.36 15.45
N THR A 412 19.47 14.03 14.84
CA THR A 412 19.27 15.28 14.12
C THR A 412 18.45 15.04 12.85
N ALA A 413 18.84 14.06 12.04
CA ALA A 413 18.16 13.73 10.79
C ALA A 413 16.70 13.29 11.03
N LEU A 414 16.44 12.46 12.06
CA LEU A 414 15.07 12.12 12.45
C LEU A 414 14.25 13.31 12.95
N THR A 415 14.88 14.26 13.65
CA THR A 415 14.19 15.46 14.13
C THR A 415 13.80 16.36 12.95
N GLU A 416 14.72 16.56 11.99
CA GLU A 416 14.45 17.32 10.77
C GLU A 416 13.37 16.67 9.90
N TYR A 417 13.39 15.34 9.76
CA TYR A 417 12.38 14.60 9.00
C TYR A 417 10.95 14.82 9.55
N TYR A 418 10.81 14.87 10.88
CA TYR A 418 9.52 15.04 11.56
C TYR A 418 9.24 16.49 12.03
N GLU A 419 10.01 17.50 11.60
CA GLU A 419 9.93 18.87 12.13
C GLU A 419 8.52 19.48 12.04
N LYS A 420 7.81 19.18 10.94
CA LYS A 420 6.45 19.67 10.68
C LYS A 420 5.32 18.83 11.30
N LEU A 421 5.64 17.72 11.96
CA LEU A 421 4.68 16.85 12.61
C LEU A 421 4.79 16.98 14.14
N ASN A 422 3.67 17.26 14.80
CA ASN A 422 3.63 17.29 16.25
C ASN A 422 2.34 16.66 16.79
N ILE A 423 2.49 15.46 17.33
CA ILE A 423 1.46 14.70 18.02
C ILE A 423 1.72 14.82 19.53
N THR A 424 0.69 15.14 20.29
CA THR A 424 0.79 15.35 21.74
C THR A 424 -0.21 14.49 22.50
N GLN A 425 -0.06 14.40 23.82
CA GLN A 425 -0.93 13.61 24.68
C GLN A 425 -2.35 14.18 24.75
N GLU A 426 -2.55 15.44 24.36
CA GLU A 426 -3.85 16.11 24.31
C GLU A 426 -4.65 15.82 23.04
N ASP A 427 -4.02 15.28 21.99
CA ASP A 427 -4.73 14.90 20.77
C ASP A 427 -5.61 13.65 20.99
N SER A 428 -6.81 13.62 20.40
CA SER A 428 -7.58 12.37 20.26
C SER A 428 -6.87 11.45 19.25
N TYR A 429 -7.27 10.18 19.20
CA TYR A 429 -6.71 9.25 18.24
C TYR A 429 -7.01 9.70 16.79
N PHE A 430 -8.26 10.06 16.50
CA PHE A 430 -8.69 10.62 15.23
C PHE A 430 -7.86 11.85 14.82
N LYS A 431 -7.69 12.81 15.73
CA LYS A 431 -6.91 14.02 15.47
C LYS A 431 -5.43 13.73 15.21
N ALA A 432 -4.84 12.77 15.92
CA ALA A 432 -3.46 12.35 15.70
C ALA A 432 -3.27 11.75 14.30
N VAL A 433 -4.17 10.86 13.89
CA VAL A 433 -4.15 10.26 12.54
C VAL A 433 -4.36 11.32 11.46
N LEU A 434 -5.30 12.25 11.64
CA LEU A 434 -5.53 13.35 10.71
C LEU A 434 -4.30 14.24 10.54
N LYS A 435 -3.62 14.60 11.63
CA LYS A 435 -2.36 15.36 11.58
C LYS A 435 -1.29 14.63 10.77
N ILE A 436 -1.16 13.31 10.96
CA ILE A 436 -0.20 12.49 10.21
C ILE A 436 -0.55 12.50 8.72
N ALA A 437 -1.82 12.23 8.38
CA ALA A 437 -2.26 12.19 6.98
C ALA A 437 -2.07 13.54 6.28
N THR A 438 -2.38 14.67 6.93
CA THR A 438 -2.14 16.01 6.37
C THR A 438 -0.64 16.29 6.19
N TRP A 439 0.20 15.92 7.17
CA TRP A 439 1.65 16.08 7.07
C TRP A 439 2.25 15.24 5.95
N GLU A 440 1.76 14.01 5.75
CA GLU A 440 2.23 13.12 4.68
C GLU A 440 1.91 13.69 3.29
N VAL A 441 0.67 14.13 3.07
CA VAL A 441 0.28 14.80 1.81
C VAL A 441 1.14 16.05 1.54
N GLU A 442 1.35 16.90 2.56
CA GLU A 442 2.23 18.08 2.41
C GLU A 442 3.66 17.66 2.02
N LYS A 443 4.22 16.66 2.70
CA LYS A 443 5.58 16.16 2.44
C LYS A 443 5.71 15.61 1.02
N ASP A 444 4.73 14.84 0.55
CA ASP A 444 4.75 14.28 -0.81
C ASP A 444 4.74 15.38 -1.87
N PHE A 445 3.91 16.43 -1.70
CA PHE A 445 3.93 17.58 -2.61
C PHE A 445 5.25 18.36 -2.58
N LEU A 446 5.92 18.45 -1.43
CA LEU A 446 7.24 19.07 -1.35
C LEU A 446 8.31 18.29 -2.15
N ASN A 447 8.11 16.99 -2.39
CA ASN A 447 9.03 16.19 -3.19
C ASN A 447 9.03 16.57 -4.67
N LEU A 448 8.00 17.24 -5.20
CA LEU A 448 8.00 17.77 -6.57
C LEU A 448 9.15 18.77 -6.83
N LYS A 449 9.69 19.40 -5.78
CA LYS A 449 10.84 20.32 -5.87
C LYS A 449 12.19 19.66 -5.62
N LYS A 450 12.20 18.36 -5.35
CA LYS A 450 13.40 17.60 -5.01
C LYS A 450 13.70 16.56 -6.10
N PRO A 451 14.97 16.21 -6.30
CA PRO A 451 15.30 15.00 -7.07
C PRO A 451 14.70 13.77 -6.37
N PHE A 452 14.44 12.73 -7.15
CA PHE A 452 14.00 11.45 -6.59
C PHE A 452 15.16 10.80 -5.84
N ASP A 453 14.94 10.42 -4.58
CA ASP A 453 15.94 9.76 -3.76
C ASP A 453 15.95 8.25 -4.04
N ARG A 454 16.99 7.79 -4.72
CA ARG A 454 17.16 6.37 -5.05
C ARG A 454 17.58 5.52 -3.86
N TYR A 455 18.09 6.13 -2.79
CA TYR A 455 18.61 5.42 -1.62
C TYR A 455 17.59 5.33 -0.46
N GLU A 456 16.45 6.04 -0.55
CA GLU A 456 15.38 5.98 0.46
C GLU A 456 14.89 4.54 0.66
N PHE A 457 14.76 4.11 1.92
CA PHE A 457 14.07 2.86 2.25
C PHE A 457 12.54 3.08 2.20
N PHE A 458 11.88 2.48 1.22
CA PHE A 458 10.42 2.57 1.12
C PHE A 458 9.69 1.77 2.21
N GLN A 459 10.28 0.66 2.63
CA GLN A 459 9.72 -0.29 3.60
C GLN A 459 10.22 -0.01 5.02
N THR A 460 9.45 -0.42 6.03
CA THR A 460 9.87 -0.31 7.44
C THR A 460 11.01 -1.28 7.75
N ALA A 461 11.91 -0.91 8.66
CA ALA A 461 12.94 -1.84 9.13
C ALA A 461 12.34 -3.04 9.89
N SER A 462 11.10 -2.91 10.39
CA SER A 462 10.35 -3.95 11.08
C SER A 462 9.54 -4.88 10.15
N THR A 463 9.62 -4.70 8.83
CA THR A 463 8.98 -5.62 7.88
C THR A 463 9.74 -6.95 7.78
N VAL A 464 9.01 -8.07 7.78
CA VAL A 464 9.56 -9.42 7.54
C VAL A 464 9.33 -9.81 6.09
N ASN A 465 10.16 -9.28 5.20
CA ASN A 465 10.15 -9.61 3.77
C ASN A 465 11.46 -9.15 3.10
N ALA A 466 11.61 -9.34 1.80
CA ALA A 466 12.62 -8.67 0.97
C ALA A 466 11.97 -8.15 -0.33
N TYR A 467 12.63 -7.21 -1.01
CA TYR A 467 12.04 -6.53 -2.17
C TYR A 467 13.07 -6.15 -3.22
N HIS A 468 12.68 -6.26 -4.48
CA HIS A 468 13.26 -5.55 -5.60
C HIS A 468 12.49 -4.26 -5.89
N GLU A 469 13.20 -3.16 -6.02
CA GLU A 469 12.65 -1.84 -6.33
C GLU A 469 13.03 -1.44 -7.76
N PHE A 470 12.08 -1.55 -8.69
CA PHE A 470 12.35 -1.32 -10.13
C PHE A 470 12.84 0.09 -10.44
N LEU A 471 12.26 1.11 -9.80
CA LEU A 471 12.56 2.53 -10.08
C LEU A 471 13.94 2.97 -9.58
N THR A 472 14.54 2.23 -8.64
CA THR A 472 15.85 2.54 -8.07
C THR A 472 16.93 1.55 -8.54
N ASN A 473 16.51 0.43 -9.15
CA ASN A 473 17.31 -0.77 -9.36
C ASN A 473 17.98 -1.20 -8.05
N ALA A 474 17.16 -1.45 -7.02
CA ALA A 474 17.66 -1.77 -5.67
C ALA A 474 17.08 -3.08 -5.12
N VAL A 475 17.86 -3.74 -4.28
CA VAL A 475 17.42 -4.86 -3.43
C VAL A 475 17.39 -4.40 -1.99
N SER A 476 16.21 -4.49 -1.37
CA SER A 476 15.92 -4.04 -0.01
C SER A 476 15.65 -5.23 0.90
N VAL A 477 16.43 -5.36 1.96
CA VAL A 477 16.34 -6.43 2.96
C VAL A 477 16.24 -5.81 4.36
N PRO A 478 15.03 -5.55 4.88
CA PRO A 478 14.80 -4.94 6.19
C PRO A 478 15.38 -5.72 7.38
N ALA A 479 15.68 -4.99 8.46
CA ALA A 479 16.30 -5.53 9.68
C ALA A 479 15.54 -6.70 10.29
N ALA A 480 14.21 -6.63 10.34
CA ALA A 480 13.36 -7.66 10.92
C ALA A 480 13.35 -8.97 10.12
N PHE A 481 13.64 -8.93 8.81
CA PHE A 481 13.78 -10.14 8.01
C PHE A 481 15.09 -10.90 8.32
N LEU A 482 16.10 -10.20 8.84
CA LEU A 482 17.43 -10.74 9.15
C LEU A 482 17.47 -11.45 10.51
N THR A 483 16.50 -12.33 10.72
CA THR A 483 16.28 -13.08 11.97
C THR A 483 15.93 -14.54 11.65
N PRO A 484 16.05 -15.49 12.60
CA PRO A 484 15.62 -16.87 12.37
C PRO A 484 14.15 -16.97 11.94
N PRO A 485 13.80 -17.92 11.05
CA PRO A 485 14.68 -18.94 10.46
C PRO A 485 15.43 -18.47 9.20
N PHE A 486 15.25 -17.22 8.77
CA PHE A 486 15.82 -16.72 7.52
C PHE A 486 17.32 -16.46 7.62
N PHE A 487 17.79 -15.92 8.74
CA PHE A 487 19.21 -15.66 8.97
C PHE A 487 19.60 -15.83 10.43
N ASN A 488 20.76 -16.45 10.66
CA ASN A 488 21.44 -16.41 11.94
C ASN A 488 22.95 -16.52 11.74
N ARG A 489 23.74 -15.67 12.40
CA ARG A 489 25.22 -15.69 12.34
C ARG A 489 25.82 -17.03 12.78
N ASN A 490 25.12 -17.77 13.64
CA ASN A 490 25.54 -19.07 14.16
C ASN A 490 25.06 -20.26 13.31
N TYR A 491 24.25 -20.04 12.27
CA TYR A 491 23.86 -21.12 11.37
C TYR A 491 25.02 -21.52 10.46
N PRO A 492 25.08 -22.81 10.05
CA PRO A 492 25.98 -23.21 8.97
C PRO A 492 25.75 -22.34 7.73
N LYS A 493 26.82 -21.99 7.00
CA LYS A 493 26.72 -21.20 5.77
C LYS A 493 25.70 -21.79 4.80
N THR A 494 25.67 -23.12 4.65
CA THR A 494 24.69 -23.82 3.79
C THR A 494 23.24 -23.48 4.13
N ALA A 495 22.90 -23.33 5.41
CA ALA A 495 21.56 -22.94 5.83
C ALA A 495 21.28 -21.48 5.46
N ASN A 496 22.19 -20.55 5.79
CA ASN A 496 22.01 -19.13 5.46
C ASN A 496 21.94 -18.87 3.94
N TYR A 497 22.70 -19.61 3.13
CA TYR A 497 22.61 -19.54 1.67
C TYR A 497 21.31 -20.16 1.15
N GLY A 498 20.85 -21.27 1.73
CA GLY A 498 19.58 -21.92 1.35
C GLY A 498 18.34 -21.13 1.77
N SER A 499 18.43 -20.28 2.78
CA SER A 499 17.35 -19.38 3.22
C SER A 499 17.54 -17.97 2.66
N LEU A 500 18.35 -17.13 3.32
CA LEU A 500 18.55 -15.74 2.94
C LEU A 500 19.20 -15.61 1.56
N GLY A 501 20.20 -16.44 1.24
CA GLY A 501 20.86 -16.40 -0.06
C GLY A 501 19.90 -16.66 -1.23
N ALA A 502 18.98 -17.61 -1.08
CA ALA A 502 17.94 -17.89 -2.06
C ALA A 502 16.96 -16.71 -2.23
N VAL A 503 16.59 -16.03 -1.14
CA VAL A 503 15.75 -14.83 -1.17
C VAL A 503 16.49 -13.65 -1.82
N ILE A 504 17.76 -13.44 -1.50
CA ILE A 504 18.56 -12.40 -2.18
C ILE A 504 18.66 -12.70 -3.68
N GLY A 505 18.89 -13.97 -4.06
CA GLY A 505 18.89 -14.39 -5.46
C GLY A 505 17.55 -14.12 -6.14
N HIS A 506 16.43 -14.34 -5.45
CA HIS A 506 15.09 -14.00 -5.92
C HIS A 506 14.95 -12.49 -6.19
N GLU A 507 15.31 -11.63 -5.24
CA GLU A 507 15.21 -10.17 -5.41
C GLU A 507 16.17 -9.62 -6.48
N LEU A 508 17.37 -10.18 -6.63
CA LEU A 508 18.27 -9.81 -7.71
C LEU A 508 17.69 -10.23 -9.08
N THR A 509 17.06 -11.41 -9.15
CA THR A 509 16.43 -11.92 -10.38
C THR A 509 15.21 -11.12 -10.78
N HIS A 510 14.47 -10.51 -9.85
CA HIS A 510 13.37 -9.59 -10.16
C HIS A 510 13.82 -8.41 -11.04
N GLY A 511 15.08 -7.99 -10.97
CA GLY A 511 15.63 -7.01 -11.91
C GLY A 511 15.66 -7.47 -13.37
N PHE A 512 15.44 -8.76 -13.64
CA PHE A 512 15.51 -9.37 -14.97
C PHE A 512 14.26 -10.15 -15.34
N ASP A 513 13.23 -10.16 -14.49
CA ASP A 513 11.96 -10.83 -14.79
C ASP A 513 11.14 -10.08 -15.86
N ASN A 514 9.93 -10.54 -16.15
CA ASN A 514 9.06 -9.93 -17.18
C ASN A 514 8.71 -8.45 -16.92
N SER A 515 8.84 -7.96 -15.69
CA SER A 515 8.62 -6.56 -15.30
C SER A 515 9.94 -5.79 -15.18
N GLY A 516 10.90 -6.33 -14.42
CA GLY A 516 12.20 -5.70 -14.20
C GLY A 516 13.05 -5.60 -15.46
N SER A 517 12.93 -6.55 -16.39
CA SER A 517 13.61 -6.50 -17.69
C SER A 517 13.30 -5.24 -18.52
N LEU A 518 12.19 -4.55 -18.23
CA LEU A 518 11.79 -3.33 -18.93
C LEU A 518 12.56 -2.07 -18.46
N TYR A 519 13.27 -2.17 -17.33
CA TYR A 519 14.00 -1.06 -16.72
C TYR A 519 15.49 -1.19 -16.94
N ASP A 520 16.20 -0.09 -17.21
CA ASP A 520 17.65 -0.07 -17.37
C ASP A 520 18.41 -0.14 -16.04
N MET A 521 19.75 -0.09 -16.09
CA MET A 521 20.62 -0.16 -14.91
C MET A 521 20.37 0.96 -13.86
N ASN A 522 19.74 2.06 -14.28
CA ASN A 522 19.42 3.15 -13.38
C ASN A 522 18.02 3.01 -12.80
N GLY A 523 17.15 2.18 -13.36
CA GLY A 523 15.74 2.08 -13.00
C GLY A 523 14.80 2.89 -13.90
N ASN A 524 15.24 3.26 -15.11
CA ASN A 524 14.37 3.92 -16.10
C ASN A 524 13.73 2.88 -17.03
N LEU A 525 12.41 3.00 -17.25
CA LEU A 525 11.67 2.26 -18.26
C LEU A 525 12.21 2.60 -19.66
N LYS A 526 13.10 1.74 -20.17
CA LYS A 526 13.87 1.95 -21.39
C LYS A 526 14.26 0.59 -21.96
N ASN A 527 14.01 0.39 -23.25
CA ASN A 527 14.46 -0.82 -23.91
C ASN A 527 16.00 -0.84 -24.02
N TRP A 528 16.62 -1.89 -23.50
CA TRP A 528 18.04 -2.20 -23.59
C TRP A 528 18.30 -3.58 -24.20
N TRP A 529 17.24 -4.27 -24.64
CA TRP A 529 17.30 -5.55 -25.33
C TRP A 529 17.48 -5.36 -26.83
N SER A 530 18.20 -6.28 -27.47
CA SER A 530 17.98 -6.55 -28.89
C SER A 530 16.65 -7.29 -29.11
N GLU A 531 16.14 -7.24 -30.34
CA GLU A 531 14.93 -7.96 -30.71
C GLU A 531 15.10 -9.48 -30.56
N GLU A 532 16.24 -10.03 -30.99
CA GLU A 532 16.54 -11.46 -30.90
C GLU A 532 16.60 -11.94 -29.44
N SER A 533 17.36 -11.25 -28.59
CA SER A 533 17.50 -11.61 -27.18
C SER A 533 16.15 -11.52 -26.43
N TYR A 534 15.31 -10.55 -26.78
CA TYR A 534 13.99 -10.38 -26.16
C TYR A 534 13.01 -11.49 -26.58
N GLU A 535 13.00 -11.89 -27.84
CA GLU A 535 12.18 -13.03 -28.28
C GLU A 535 12.68 -14.35 -27.67
N ASN A 536 14.00 -14.53 -27.53
CA ASN A 536 14.56 -15.67 -26.81
C ASN A 536 14.17 -15.67 -25.32
N PHE A 537 14.19 -14.51 -24.66
CA PHE A 537 13.69 -14.35 -23.30
C PHE A 537 12.23 -14.83 -23.18
N LYS A 538 11.34 -14.33 -24.04
CA LYS A 538 9.93 -14.77 -24.07
C LYS A 538 9.80 -16.28 -24.23
N ASN A 539 10.53 -16.86 -25.18
CA ASN A 539 10.51 -18.31 -25.43
C ASN A 539 10.96 -19.10 -24.20
N LYS A 540 11.98 -18.65 -23.47
CA LYS A 540 12.41 -19.28 -22.20
C LYS A 540 11.36 -19.13 -21.11
N THR A 541 10.71 -17.96 -21.00
CA THR A 541 9.65 -17.74 -19.99
C THR A 541 8.43 -18.63 -20.20
N GLN A 542 8.12 -18.98 -21.46
CA GLN A 542 6.99 -19.86 -21.79
C GLN A 542 7.11 -21.24 -21.13
N CYS A 543 8.33 -21.78 -20.99
CA CYS A 543 8.57 -23.03 -20.28
C CYS A 543 8.08 -22.97 -18.82
N PHE A 544 8.30 -21.85 -18.13
CA PHE A 544 7.81 -21.66 -16.76
C PHE A 544 6.29 -21.46 -16.72
N VAL A 545 5.70 -20.78 -17.71
CA VAL A 545 4.24 -20.68 -17.81
C VAL A 545 3.63 -22.09 -17.90
N GLU A 546 4.10 -22.90 -18.84
CA GLU A 546 3.63 -24.28 -19.03
C GLU A 546 3.85 -25.15 -17.79
N GLN A 547 5.02 -25.03 -17.15
CA GLN A 547 5.34 -25.77 -15.92
C GLN A 547 4.34 -25.44 -14.82
N TYR A 548 4.13 -24.16 -14.51
CA TYR A 548 3.31 -23.76 -13.36
C TYR A 548 1.80 -23.88 -13.64
N GLU A 549 1.36 -23.75 -14.89
CA GLU A 549 -0.03 -24.06 -15.30
C GLU A 549 -0.37 -25.55 -15.15
N SER A 550 0.63 -26.43 -15.24
CA SER A 550 0.42 -27.87 -15.07
C SER A 550 0.15 -28.30 -13.62
N PHE A 551 0.51 -27.47 -12.63
CA PHE A 551 0.33 -27.80 -11.23
C PHE A 551 -1.14 -27.72 -10.83
N LYS A 552 -1.60 -28.77 -10.14
CA LYS A 552 -2.92 -28.82 -9.51
C LYS A 552 -2.75 -28.84 -8.01
N VAL A 553 -3.34 -27.87 -7.33
CA VAL A 553 -3.37 -27.84 -5.86
C VAL A 553 -4.59 -28.64 -5.38
N PRO A 554 -4.41 -29.79 -4.70
CA PRO A 554 -5.54 -30.59 -4.22
C PRO A 554 -6.45 -29.77 -3.32
N ASN A 555 -7.77 -29.97 -3.44
CA ASN A 555 -8.80 -29.28 -2.66
C ASN A 555 -8.87 -27.76 -2.86
N MET A 556 -8.17 -27.19 -3.86
CA MET A 556 -8.43 -25.84 -4.36
C MET A 556 -9.09 -25.93 -5.72
N GLU A 557 -10.37 -25.60 -5.79
CA GLU A 557 -10.99 -25.22 -7.07
C GLU A 557 -10.56 -23.78 -7.38
N PHE A 558 -9.51 -23.62 -8.19
CA PHE A 558 -9.26 -22.33 -8.85
C PHE A 558 -10.45 -22.10 -9.81
N LYS A 559 -11.40 -21.29 -9.38
CA LYS A 559 -12.50 -20.78 -10.22
C LYS A 559 -12.25 -19.33 -10.61
#